data_AF-A0A2V9CM64-F1
#
_entry.id   AF-A0A2V9CM64-F1
#
_cell.length_a   1.000
_cell.length_b   1.000
_cell.length_c   1.000
_cell.angle_alpha   90.00
_cell.angle_beta   90.00
_cell.angle_gamma   90.00
#
_symmetry.space_group_name_H-M   'P 1'
#
loop_
_entity.id
_entity.type
_entity.pdbx_description
1 polymer ?
#
loop_
_entity_poly.entity_id
_entity_poly.type
_entity_poly.pdbx_seq_one_letter_code
_entity_poly.pdbx_strand_id
1 'polypeptide(L)'
;MDEPQIKAFMEKCPPFRAFAYALCLSWYDRGIRDPKIGPAFGAGRNDMMMSVYLPYCKCFITADEKHERCMREVASVSDINCNVMSYQQFISSLT
;
A
#
# COMPACT_ATOMS: atom_id res chain seq x y z
N MET A 1 22.26 10.57 5.16
CA MET A 1 21.45 11.04 4.02
C MET A 1 20.66 12.24 4.48
N ASP A 2 20.69 13.30 3.69
CA ASP A 2 19.82 14.47 3.91
C ASP A 2 18.44 14.24 3.26
N GLU A 3 17.48 15.12 3.57
CA GLU A 3 16.11 15.02 3.04
C GLU A 3 16.06 15.07 1.49
N PRO A 4 16.82 15.94 0.79
CA PRO A 4 16.85 15.94 -0.67
C PRO A 4 17.31 14.61 -1.27
N GLN A 5 18.34 13.97 -0.70
CA GLN A 5 18.80 12.66 -1.14
C GLN A 5 17.73 11.58 -0.97
N ILE A 6 16.98 11.61 0.14
CA ILE A 6 15.87 10.66 0.37
C ILE A 6 14.78 10.84 -0.69
N LYS A 7 14.36 12.09 -0.96
CA LYS A 7 13.34 12.38 -1.97
C LYS A 7 13.77 11.91 -3.36
N ALA A 8 15.00 12.23 -3.77
CA ALA A 8 15.54 11.79 -5.05
C ALA A 8 15.62 10.26 -5.16
N PHE A 9 15.91 9.56 -4.06
CA PHE A 9 15.91 8.10 -4.04
C PHE A 9 14.48 7.53 -4.15
N MET A 10 13.51 8.08 -3.42
CA MET A 10 12.11 7.65 -3.50
C MET A 10 11.53 7.86 -4.90
N GLU A 11 11.89 8.94 -5.60
CA GLU A 11 11.48 9.16 -6.99
C GLU A 11 12.06 8.12 -7.95
N LYS A 12 13.31 7.72 -7.74
CA LYS A 12 14.00 6.74 -8.61
C LYS A 12 13.69 5.29 -8.25
N CYS A 13 13.17 5.02 -7.06
CA CYS A 13 12.88 3.68 -6.57
C CYS A 13 11.41 3.57 -6.13
N PRO A 14 10.47 3.36 -7.07
CA PRO A 14 9.06 3.18 -6.77
C PRO A 14 8.75 2.10 -5.72
N PRO A 15 9.43 0.94 -5.68
CA PRO A 15 9.20 -0.06 -4.65
C PRO A 15 9.52 0.46 -3.25
N PHE A 16 10.61 1.21 -3.13
CA PHE A 16 11.00 1.81 -1.86
C PHE A 16 10.03 2.92 -1.46
N ARG A 17 9.57 3.74 -2.41
CA ARG A 17 8.54 4.76 -2.17
C ARG A 17 7.25 4.13 -1.64
N ALA A 18 6.77 3.06 -2.28
CA ALA A 18 5.60 2.31 -1.82
C ALA A 18 5.78 1.79 -0.39
N PHE A 19 6.94 1.18 -0.13
CA PHE A 19 7.27 0.67 1.20
C PHE A 19 7.34 1.76 2.27
N ALA A 20 7.94 2.91 1.96
CA ALA A 20 8.01 4.04 2.88
C ALA A 20 6.61 4.54 3.27
N TYR A 21 5.71 4.69 2.30
CA TYR A 21 4.32 5.06 2.57
C TYR A 21 3.55 3.98 3.32
N ALA A 22 3.80 2.69 3.04
CA ALA A 22 3.22 1.57 3.78
C ALA A 22 3.65 1.56 5.27
N LEU A 23 4.90 1.93 5.57
CA LEU A 23 5.38 2.12 6.94
C LEU A 23 4.70 3.32 7.62
N CYS A 24 4.61 4.45 6.93
CA CYS A 24 3.91 5.63 7.45
C CYS A 24 2.44 5.32 7.79
N LEU A 25 1.73 4.63 6.89
CA LEU A 25 0.34 4.22 7.12
C LEU A 25 0.24 3.27 8.31
N SER A 26 1.16 2.31 8.42
CA SER A 26 1.24 1.35 9.52
C SER A 26 1.46 2.00 10.88
N TRP A 27 2.23 3.09 10.94
CA TRP A 27 2.48 3.85 12.16
C TRP A 27 1.33 4.80 12.48
N TYR A 28 0.76 5.45 11.46
CA TYR A 28 -0.42 6.28 11.62
C TYR A 28 -1.59 5.50 12.21
N ASP A 29 -1.95 4.35 11.63
CA ASP A 29 -3.08 3.54 12.08
C ASP A 29 -2.92 3.04 13.52
N ARG A 30 -1.69 2.68 13.92
CA ARG A 30 -1.41 2.13 15.24
C ARG A 30 -1.17 3.18 16.32
N GLY A 31 -0.61 4.34 15.95
CA GLY A 31 -0.09 5.31 16.90
C GLY A 31 -0.87 6.62 16.99
N ILE A 32 -1.62 7.00 15.95
CA ILE A 32 -2.20 8.34 15.83
C ILE A 32 -3.69 8.30 15.53
N ARG A 33 -4.14 7.36 14.67
CA ARG A 33 -5.52 7.32 14.19
C ARG A 33 -6.52 7.21 15.34
N ASP A 34 -7.57 8.04 15.29
CA ASP A 34 -8.73 7.86 16.16
C ASP A 34 -9.48 6.58 15.76
N PRO A 35 -9.64 5.60 16.66
CA PRO A 35 -10.31 4.36 16.34
C PRO A 35 -11.76 4.53 15.88
N LYS A 36 -12.42 5.63 16.25
CA LYS A 36 -13.84 5.91 15.98
C LYS A 36 -14.08 6.64 14.65
N ILE A 37 -13.03 7.12 13.99
CA ILE A 37 -13.14 7.99 12.81
C ILE A 37 -12.38 7.40 11.63
N GLY A 38 -13.02 7.41 10.45
CA GLY A 38 -12.40 7.02 9.19
C GLY A 38 -12.15 5.52 9.02
N PRO A 39 -11.58 5.11 7.87
CA PRO A 39 -11.24 3.72 7.62
C PRO A 39 -10.10 3.25 8.52
N ALA A 40 -10.23 2.06 9.11
CA ALA A 40 -9.13 1.39 9.80
C ALA A 40 -8.21 0.67 8.79
N PHE A 41 -6.90 0.80 8.97
CA PHE A 41 -5.86 0.18 8.15
C PHE A 41 -5.14 -0.90 8.96
N GLY A 42 -5.83 -2.01 9.19
CA GLY A 42 -5.37 -3.04 10.14
C GLY A 42 -4.56 -4.18 9.53
N ALA A 43 -3.88 -4.00 8.39
CA ALA A 43 -3.06 -5.05 7.79
C ALA A 43 -1.84 -5.38 8.68
N GLY A 44 -1.40 -6.64 8.62
CA GLY A 44 -0.20 -7.08 9.33
C GLY A 44 1.03 -6.31 8.85
N ARG A 45 2.04 -6.14 9.74
CA ARG A 45 3.28 -5.45 9.35
C ARG A 45 3.97 -6.11 8.16
N ASN A 46 3.97 -7.44 8.13
CA ASN A 46 4.55 -8.21 7.03
C ASN A 46 3.73 -8.04 5.74
N ASP A 47 2.39 -8.01 5.84
CA ASP A 47 1.52 -7.77 4.69
C ASP A 47 1.81 -6.40 4.06
N MET A 48 2.02 -5.37 4.90
CA MET A 48 2.40 -4.04 4.43
C MET A 48 3.74 -4.01 3.68
N MET A 49 4.65 -4.95 3.95
CA MET A 49 5.90 -5.07 3.18
C MET A 49 5.66 -5.49 1.73
N MET A 50 4.51 -6.14 1.42
CA MET A 50 4.15 -6.54 0.05
C MET A 50 3.93 -5.35 -0.88
N SER A 51 3.81 -4.13 -0.34
CA SER A 51 3.78 -2.89 -1.12
C SER A 51 4.95 -2.73 -2.09
N VAL A 52 6.11 -3.34 -1.81
CA VAL A 52 7.27 -3.32 -2.73
C VAL A 52 6.96 -3.95 -4.09
N TYR A 53 5.93 -4.81 -4.17
CA TYR A 53 5.53 -5.46 -5.42
C TYR A 53 4.58 -4.63 -6.27
N LEU A 54 3.90 -3.61 -5.70
CA LEU A 54 2.91 -2.81 -6.43
C LEU A 54 3.43 -2.23 -7.76
N PRO A 55 4.66 -1.67 -7.85
CA PRO A 55 5.17 -1.14 -9.12
C PRO A 55 5.40 -2.19 -10.21
N TYR A 56 5.51 -3.46 -9.84
CA TYR A 56 5.79 -4.56 -10.75
C TYR A 56 4.53 -5.32 -11.20
N CYS A 57 3.39 -5.02 -10.58
CA CYS A 57 2.13 -5.70 -10.82
C CYS A 57 1.19 -4.81 -11.62
N LYS A 58 0.63 -5.33 -12.72
CA LYS A 58 -0.54 -4.70 -13.35
C LYS A 58 -1.78 -4.83 -12.47
N CYS A 59 -1.94 -6.00 -11.85
CA CYS A 59 -2.98 -6.27 -10.87
C CYS A 59 -2.35 -6.86 -9.61
N PHE A 60 -2.72 -6.34 -8.44
CA PHE A 60 -2.35 -6.90 -7.14
C PHE A 60 -3.62 -7.48 -6.50
N ILE A 61 -3.61 -8.78 -6.24
CA ILE A 61 -4.79 -9.51 -5.78
C ILE A 61 -4.55 -9.96 -4.34
N THR A 62 -5.54 -9.75 -3.48
CA THR A 62 -5.49 -10.25 -2.10
C THR A 62 -6.86 -10.73 -1.63
N ALA A 63 -6.86 -11.68 -0.69
CA ALA A 63 -8.09 -12.20 -0.07
C ALA A 63 -8.39 -11.53 1.29
N ASP A 64 -7.52 -10.62 1.75
CA ASP A 64 -7.73 -9.85 2.98
C ASP A 64 -8.19 -8.42 2.63
N GLU A 65 -9.42 -8.09 3.04
CA GLU A 65 -10.03 -6.77 2.82
C GLU A 65 -9.21 -5.62 3.41
N LYS A 66 -8.60 -5.81 4.59
CA LYS A 66 -7.77 -4.78 5.23
C LYS A 66 -6.50 -4.57 4.43
N HIS A 67 -5.88 -5.65 3.97
CA HIS A 67 -4.70 -5.58 3.13
C HIS A 67 -5.01 -4.93 1.78
N GLU A 68 -6.13 -5.28 1.13
CA GLU A 68 -6.60 -4.66 -0.11
C GLU A 68 -6.73 -3.14 0.05
N ARG A 69 -7.40 -2.70 1.12
CA ARG A 69 -7.59 -1.28 1.42
C ARG A 69 -6.26 -0.56 1.64
N CYS A 70 -5.34 -1.18 2.37
CA CYS A 70 -4.01 -0.62 2.59
C CYS A 70 -3.22 -0.51 1.28
N MET A 71 -3.24 -1.54 0.44
CA MET A 71 -2.51 -1.54 -0.84
C MET A 71 -3.10 -0.53 -1.83
N ARG A 72 -4.43 -0.32 -1.82
CA ARG A 72 -5.07 0.75 -2.60
C ARG A 72 -4.59 2.13 -2.16
N GLU A 73 -4.58 2.39 -0.86
CA GLU A 73 -4.10 3.66 -0.31
C GLU A 73 -2.63 3.88 -0.68
N VAL A 74 -1.78 2.87 -0.47
CA VAL A 74 -0.35 2.93 -0.81
C VAL A 74 -0.14 3.17 -2.29
N ALA A 75 -0.83 2.45 -3.18
CA ALA A 75 -0.72 2.64 -4.63
C ALA A 75 -1.12 4.07 -5.03
N SER A 76 -2.19 4.61 -4.44
CA SER A 76 -2.66 5.98 -4.67
C SER A 76 -1.64 7.03 -4.24
N VAL A 77 -1.19 7.01 -2.97
CA VAL A 77 -0.24 8.02 -2.46
C VAL A 77 1.16 7.88 -3.03
N SER A 78 1.51 6.69 -3.51
CA SER A 78 2.80 6.41 -4.15
C SER A 78 2.76 6.65 -5.65
N ASP A 79 1.66 7.12 -6.23
CA ASP A 79 1.49 7.30 -7.68
C ASP A 79 1.94 6.06 -8.47
N ILE A 80 1.41 4.90 -8.09
CA ILE A 80 1.67 3.62 -8.75
C ILE A 80 0.41 3.16 -9.46
N ASN A 81 0.53 2.98 -10.78
CA ASN A 81 -0.53 2.43 -11.61
C ASN A 81 -0.61 0.90 -11.46
N CYS A 82 -1.17 0.45 -10.34
CA CYS A 82 -1.43 -0.96 -10.04
C CYS A 82 -2.91 -1.13 -9.69
N ASN A 83 -3.59 -2.06 -10.35
CA ASN A 83 -4.98 -2.38 -10.04
C ASN A 83 -5.07 -3.32 -8.83
N VAL A 84 -5.31 -2.75 -7.65
CA VAL A 84 -5.48 -3.52 -6.40
C VAL A 84 -6.93 -3.97 -6.26
N MET A 85 -7.16 -5.27 -6.19
CA MET A 85 -8.50 -5.88 -6.12
C MET A 85 -8.60 -7.06 -5.16
N SER A 86 -9.82 -7.32 -4.72
CA SER A 86 -10.12 -8.52 -3.94
C SER A 86 -10.03 -9.77 -4.82
N TYR A 87 -9.73 -10.91 -4.22
CA TYR A 87 -9.76 -12.20 -4.91
C TYR A 87 -11.14 -12.46 -5.55
N GLN A 88 -12.23 -12.12 -4.86
CA GLN A 88 -13.57 -12.30 -5.39
C GLN A 88 -13.83 -11.43 -6.63
N GLN A 89 -13.39 -10.17 -6.61
CA GLN A 89 -13.48 -9.28 -7.76
C GLN A 89 -12.68 -9.80 -8.94
N PHE A 90 -11.48 -10.32 -8.69
CA PHE A 90 -10.66 -10.94 -9.72
C PHE A 90 -11.36 -12.13 -10.37
N ILE A 91 -11.90 -13.06 -9.57
CA ILE A 91 -12.63 -14.23 -10.10
C ILE A 91 -13.85 -13.80 -10.92
N SER A 92 -14.64 -12.85 -10.42
CA SER A 92 -15.80 -12.32 -11.15
C SER A 92 -15.42 -11.63 -12.47
N SER A 93 -14.20 -11.10 -12.61
CA SER A 93 -13.73 -10.48 -13.86
C SER A 93 -13.32 -11.49 -14.94
N LEU A 94 -13.14 -12.77 -14.59
CA LEU A 94 -12.73 -13.85 -15.50
C LEU A 94 -13.92 -14.61 -16.11
N THR A 95 -15.13 -14.35 -15.63
CA THR A 95 -16.37 -15.05 -16.02
C THR A 95 -17.19 -14.16 -16.94
#